data_AF-A0A0S6XMU5-F1
#
_entry.id   AF-A0A0S6XMU5-F1
#
_cell.length_a   1.000
_cell.length_b   1.000
_cell.length_c   1.000
_cell.angle_alpha   90.00
_cell.angle_beta   90.00
_cell.angle_gamma   90.00
#
_symmetry.space_group_name_H-M   'P 1'
#
loop_
_entity.id
_entity.type
_entity.pdbx_description
1 polymer ?
#
loop_
_entity_poly.entity_id
_entity_poly.type
_entity_poly.pdbx_seq_one_letter_code
_entity_poly.pdbx_strand_id
1 'polypeptide(L)'
;MAAASTPRITAPYLQQFQHQTVRILGKVSQLRGDQAMLDAGGQITLLLNRVDHAVEVIGKVDKDLQVRVLVATDFGTNIGTIAHR
;
A
#
# COMPACT_ATOMS: atom_id res chain seq x y z
N MET A 1 15.29 11.79 18.88
CA MET A 1 15.04 10.56 18.09
C MET A 1 14.69 10.99 16.68
N ALA A 2 15.46 10.57 15.68
CA ALA A 2 15.12 10.82 14.28
C ALA A 2 13.76 10.17 13.98
N ALA A 3 12.82 10.91 13.40
CA ALA A 3 11.57 10.32 12.93
C ALA A 3 11.92 9.17 11.99
N ALA A 4 11.46 7.94 12.29
CA ALA A 4 11.69 6.81 11.42
C ALA A 4 11.14 7.17 10.03
N SER A 5 12.02 7.34 9.05
CA SER A 5 11.60 7.63 7.69
C SER A 5 10.80 6.44 7.19
N THR A 6 9.59 6.69 6.69
CA THR A 6 8.78 5.71 5.97
C THR A 6 8.80 6.09 4.49
N PRO A 7 9.78 5.61 3.70
CA PRO A 7 9.93 6.00 2.30
C PRO A 7 8.64 5.71 1.54
N ARG A 8 8.22 6.67 0.71
CA ARG A 8 7.07 6.48 -0.17
C ARG A 8 7.50 5.81 -1.46
N ILE A 9 6.96 4.64 -1.76
CA ILE A 9 7.38 3.81 -2.90
C ILE A 9 6.18 3.28 -3.71
N THR A 10 6.49 2.73 -4.87
CA THR A 10 5.59 1.99 -5.77
C THR A 10 6.06 0.54 -5.92
N ALA A 11 5.26 -0.31 -6.57
CA ALA A 11 5.53 -1.75 -6.71
C ALA A 11 6.95 -2.10 -7.21
N PRO A 12 7.53 -1.41 -8.22
CA PRO A 12 8.86 -1.74 -8.75
C PRO A 12 10.00 -1.65 -7.71
N TYR A 13 9.81 -0.89 -6.63
CA TYR A 13 10.85 -0.68 -5.63
C TYR A 13 10.76 -1.68 -4.46
N LEU A 14 9.73 -2.52 -4.37
CA LEU A 14 9.55 -3.45 -3.23
C LEU A 14 10.80 -4.27 -2.95
N GLN A 15 11.48 -4.77 -3.98
CA GLN A 15 12.69 -5.58 -3.84
C GLN A 15 13.82 -4.83 -3.12
N GLN A 16 13.99 -3.53 -3.38
CA GLN A 16 15.00 -2.69 -2.74
C GLN A 16 14.68 -2.40 -1.27
N PHE A 17 13.40 -2.47 -0.89
CA PHE A 17 12.91 -2.14 0.45
C PHE A 17 12.48 -3.39 1.25
N GLN A 18 12.93 -4.58 0.86
CA GLN A 18 12.70 -5.81 1.63
C GLN A 18 13.11 -5.64 3.10
N HIS A 19 12.27 -6.13 4.00
CA HIS A 19 12.39 -6.01 5.45
C HIS A 19 12.34 -4.59 6.02
N GLN A 20 12.08 -3.57 5.20
CA GLN A 20 11.92 -2.19 5.64
C GLN A 20 10.44 -1.80 5.72
N THR A 21 10.16 -0.80 6.57
CA THR A 21 8.83 -0.18 6.64
C THR A 21 8.73 0.91 5.59
N VAL A 22 7.70 0.83 4.76
CA VAL A 22 7.47 1.72 3.62
C VAL A 22 6.06 2.30 3.67
N ARG A 23 5.84 3.36 2.91
CA ARG A 23 4.54 3.95 2.66
C ARG A 23 4.17 3.79 1.19
N ILE A 24 2.95 3.35 0.91
CA ILE A 24 2.46 3.08 -0.45
C ILE A 24 1.08 3.69 -0.59
N LEU A 25 0.86 4.41 -1.70
CA LEU A 25 -0.48 4.82 -2.11
C LEU A 25 -0.90 3.97 -3.30
N GLY A 26 -2.13 3.48 -3.28
CA GLY A 26 -2.68 2.74 -4.40
C GLY A 26 -4.18 2.54 -4.31
N LYS A 27 -4.73 1.92 -5.35
CA LYS A 27 -6.14 1.55 -5.43
C LYS A 27 -6.30 0.06 -5.15
N VAL A 28 -7.17 -0.31 -4.22
CA VAL A 28 -7.55 -1.72 -4.04
C VAL A 28 -8.30 -2.18 -5.29
N SER A 29 -7.81 -3.27 -5.87
CA SER A 29 -8.33 -3.89 -7.10
C SER A 29 -9.06 -5.20 -6.83
N GLN A 30 -8.67 -5.94 -5.79
CA GLN A 30 -9.30 -7.20 -5.39
C GLN A 30 -9.16 -7.41 -3.88
N LEU A 31 -10.14 -8.10 -3.30
CA LEU A 31 -10.14 -8.56 -1.91
C LEU A 31 -10.32 -10.07 -1.88
N ARG A 32 -9.48 -10.76 -1.10
CA ARG A 32 -9.50 -12.22 -0.94
C ARG A 32 -9.20 -12.58 0.51
N GLY A 33 -10.23 -12.78 1.31
CA GLY A 33 -10.06 -13.04 2.74
C GLY A 33 -9.26 -11.93 3.42
N ASP A 34 -8.11 -12.27 3.98
CA ASP A 34 -7.21 -11.35 4.70
C ASP A 34 -6.13 -10.74 3.79
N GLN A 35 -6.37 -10.73 2.47
CA GLN A 35 -5.48 -10.14 1.48
C GLN A 35 -6.21 -9.15 0.59
N ALA A 36 -5.49 -8.08 0.21
CA ALA A 36 -5.92 -7.17 -0.84
C ALA A 36 -4.85 -7.06 -1.93
N MET A 37 -5.30 -6.89 -3.17
CA MET A 37 -4.43 -6.53 -4.28
C MET A 37 -4.48 -5.02 -4.49
N LEU A 38 -3.36 -4.35 -4.25
CA LEU A 38 -3.21 -2.91 -4.43
C LEU A 38 -2.54 -2.64 -5.77
N ASP A 39 -3.11 -1.77 -6.59
CA ASP A 39 -2.42 -1.19 -7.74
C ASP A 39 -1.70 0.09 -7.33
N ALA A 40 -0.37 0.05 -7.40
CA ALA A 40 0.53 1.15 -7.09
C ALA A 40 1.70 1.18 -8.09
N GLY A 41 1.40 1.38 -9.37
CA GLY A 41 2.39 1.30 -10.46
C GLY A 41 2.78 -0.14 -10.79
N GLY A 42 1.87 -1.07 -10.52
CA GLY A 42 2.09 -2.51 -10.47
C GLY A 42 1.30 -3.13 -9.33
N GLN A 43 1.06 -4.44 -9.40
CA GLN A 43 0.24 -5.16 -8.44
C GLN A 43 1.05 -5.51 -7.18
N ILE A 44 0.52 -5.18 -6.01
CA ILE A 44 1.12 -5.46 -4.71
C ILE A 44 0.12 -6.25 -3.87
N THR A 45 0.56 -7.40 -3.35
CA THR A 45 -0.21 -8.16 -2.36
C THR A 45 -0.03 -7.53 -0.98
N LEU A 46 -1.13 -7.09 -0.39
CA LEU A 46 -1.19 -6.63 0.98
C LEU A 46 -1.73 -7.74 1.88
N LEU A 47 -1.10 -7.94 3.04
CA LEU A 47 -1.57 -8.81 4.11
C LEU A 47 -2.22 -7.94 5.19
N LEU A 48 -3.56 -8.00 5.32
CA LEU A 48 -4.31 -7.04 6.14
C LEU A 48 -5.69 -7.53 6.58
N ASN A 49 -6.26 -6.85 7.59
CA ASN A 49 -7.50 -7.27 8.27
C ASN A 49 -8.77 -6.53 7.79
N ARG A 50 -8.68 -5.54 6.87
CA ARG A 50 -9.75 -4.88 6.06
C ARG A 50 -9.29 -3.53 5.45
N VAL A 51 -9.32 -3.38 4.12
CA VAL A 51 -9.26 -2.10 3.36
C VAL A 51 -10.05 -2.28 2.06
N ASP A 52 -10.79 -1.28 1.57
CA ASP A 52 -11.71 -1.47 0.43
C ASP A 52 -11.40 -0.59 -0.80
N HIS A 53 -10.93 0.66 -0.60
CA HIS A 53 -10.87 1.64 -1.69
C HIS A 53 -9.46 2.11 -2.06
N ALA A 54 -9.29 3.40 -2.33
CA ALA A 54 -7.97 4.01 -2.43
C ALA A 54 -7.39 4.15 -1.02
N VAL A 55 -6.16 3.68 -0.83
CA VAL A 55 -5.57 3.61 0.51
C VAL A 55 -4.14 4.14 0.53
N GLU A 56 -3.80 4.77 1.66
CA GLU A 56 -2.42 4.89 2.10
C GLU A 56 -2.10 3.73 3.04
N VAL A 57 -1.03 3.01 2.73
CA VAL A 57 -0.56 1.88 3.53
C VAL A 57 0.82 2.20 4.06
N ILE A 58 1.01 2.05 5.37
CA ILE A 58 2.32 1.92 6.00
C ILE A 58 2.48 0.45 6.37
N GLY A 59 3.49 -0.21 5.82
CA GLY A 59 3.66 -1.64 6.00
C GLY A 59 5.12 -2.08 5.87
N LYS A 60 5.41 -3.28 6.35
CA LYS A 60 6.73 -3.90 6.21
C LYS A 60 6.73 -4.79 4.97
N VAL A 61 7.71 -4.59 4.09
CA VAL A 61 7.92 -5.50 2.95
C VAL A 61 8.51 -6.81 3.46
N ASP A 62 7.86 -7.93 3.14
CA ASP A 62 8.31 -9.27 3.49
C ASP A 62 9.24 -9.84 2.40
N LYS A 63 9.86 -10.99 2.67
CA LYS A 63 10.77 -11.71 1.75
C LYS A 63 10.11 -12.08 0.41
N ASP A 64 8.79 -12.32 0.44
CA ASP A 64 8.00 -12.72 -0.74
C ASP A 64 7.44 -11.50 -1.50
N LEU A 65 7.98 -10.31 -1.22
CA LEU A 65 7.57 -9.00 -1.77
C LEU A 65 6.11 -8.61 -1.46
N GLN A 66 5.50 -9.29 -0.48
CA GLN A 66 4.20 -8.89 0.06
C GLN A 66 4.38 -7.80 1.12
N VAL A 67 3.36 -6.98 1.33
CA VAL A 67 3.40 -5.92 2.33
C VAL A 67 2.50 -6.30 3.50
N ARG A 68 3.12 -6.55 4.66
CA ARG A 68 2.39 -6.72 5.91
C ARG A 68 2.03 -5.34 6.46
N VAL A 69 0.73 -5.07 6.52
CA VAL A 69 0.25 -3.74 6.86
C VAL A 69 0.33 -3.51 8.37
N LEU A 70 0.83 -2.32 8.73
CA LEU A 70 0.90 -1.83 10.10
C LEU A 70 -0.19 -0.77 10.33
N VAL A 71 -0.36 0.12 9.36
CA VAL A 71 -1.37 1.18 9.36
C VAL A 71 -1.93 1.30 7.95
N ALA A 72 -3.24 1.45 7.83
CA ALA A 72 -3.90 1.80 6.57
C ALA A 72 -4.87 2.97 6.79
N THR A 73 -4.88 3.90 5.85
CA THR A 73 -5.85 5.00 5.79
C THR A 73 -6.65 4.83 4.50
N ASP A 74 -7.92 4.47 4.63
CA ASP A 74 -8.84 4.40 3.49
C ASP A 74 -9.37 5.81 3.19
N PHE A 75 -9.28 6.19 1.91
CA PHE A 75 -9.71 7.50 1.43
C PHE A 75 -11.13 7.50 0.82
N GLY A 76 -11.81 6.35 0.85
CA GLY A 76 -13.12 6.14 0.25
C GLY A 76 -13.09 6.09 -1.27
N THR A 77 -14.27 6.21 -1.87
CA THR A 77 -14.51 6.05 -3.32
C THR A 77 -14.12 7.27 -4.16
N ASN A 78 -13.84 8.41 -3.54
CA ASN A 78 -13.74 9.71 -4.23
C ASN A 78 -12.32 10.11 -4.66
N ILE A 79 -11.33 9.23 -4.50
CA ILE A 79 -9.98 9.47 -5.02
C ILE A 79 -9.95 9.12 -6.51
N GLY A 80 -10.20 10.14 -7.34
CA GLY A 80 -10.29 10.02 -8.79
C GLY A 80 -10.87 11.25 -9.49
N THR A 81 -11.49 12.18 -8.76
CA THR A 81 -11.87 13.48 -9.33
C THR A 81 -10.66 14.43 -9.31
N ILE A 82 -9.72 14.26 -10.24
CA ILE A 82 -8.98 15.44 -10.70
C ILE A 82 -10.07 16.29 -11.36
N ALA A 83 -10.49 17.37 -10.70
CA ALA A 83 -11.45 18.31 -11.25
C ALA A 83 -10.83 18.93 -12.51
N HIS A 84 -11.11 18.32 -13.67
CA HIS A 84 -10.94 18.99 -14.95
C HIS A 84 -11.90 20.18 -14.93
N ARG A 85 -11.32 21.36 -14.81
CA ARG A 85 -11.94 22.62 -15.21
C ARG A 85 -11.45 22.93 -16.62
#